data_AF-A0A7S0VVM3-F1
#
_entry.id   AF-A0A7S0VVM3-F1
#
_cell.length_a   1.000
_cell.length_b   1.000
_cell.length_c   1.000
_cell.angle_alpha   90.00
_cell.angle_beta   90.00
_cell.angle_gamma   90.00
#
_symmetry.space_group_name_H-M   'P 1'
#
loop_
_entity.id
_entity.type
_entity.pdbx_description
1 polymer ?
#
loop_
_entity_poly.entity_id
_entity_poly.type
_entity_poly.pdbx_seq_one_letter_code
_entity_poly.pdbx_strand_id
1 'polypeptide(L)'
;GQKSFFEGETSPCVDSAPPQSSFMGGCLARCLGMGGDKGEVLLGSDRDGSVHPASSLPSRGRSGFRSFVVVKHARHGFMLLEATKARKGRLFQLPGGHVDAEELAAHGEREACRVAAARELVEETGLDMRESMHRLVPVDMQAMGDKGHKLHQSRRRYYRLDINDSDSVEDIMTGPGGSLRGRRLATPLSMEDFRLCLSHEHTGFKFERDGAAAAEAVEKHSGGYNKQAVLLIEGLRDV
;
A
#
# COMPACT_ATOMS: atom_id res chain seq x y z
N GLY A 1 -61.10 -4.42 -6.62
CA GLY A 1 -61.47 -3.13 -6.02
C GLY A 1 -60.21 -2.45 -5.52
N GLN A 2 -60.11 -1.14 -5.76
CA GLN A 2 -59.10 -0.18 -5.30
C GLN A 2 -57.69 -0.28 -5.91
N LYS A 3 -57.53 0.48 -7.01
CA LYS A 3 -56.29 1.11 -7.45
C LYS A 3 -56.10 2.41 -6.64
N SER A 4 -54.89 2.68 -6.16
CA SER A 4 -54.49 4.02 -5.71
C SER A 4 -53.22 4.44 -6.44
N PHE A 5 -53.41 5.46 -7.25
CA PHE A 5 -52.44 6.29 -7.94
C PHE A 5 -51.57 7.06 -6.93
N PHE A 6 -50.28 7.18 -7.19
CA PHE A 6 -49.45 8.25 -6.62
C PHE A 6 -48.60 8.83 -7.75
N GLU A 7 -49.04 9.99 -8.25
CA GLU A 7 -48.24 10.88 -9.09
C GLU A 7 -47.49 11.82 -8.15
N GLY A 8 -46.17 11.93 -8.33
CA GLY A 8 -45.29 12.73 -7.48
C GLY A 8 -44.16 13.35 -8.30
N GLU A 9 -44.52 14.49 -8.88
CA GLU A 9 -43.74 15.66 -9.33
C GLU A 9 -42.21 15.55 -9.48
N THR A 10 -41.78 15.75 -10.73
CA THR A 10 -40.41 16.04 -11.15
C THR A 10 -40.06 17.51 -10.90
N SER A 11 -38.94 17.79 -10.23
CA SER A 11 -38.28 19.11 -10.22
C SER A 11 -36.92 19.05 -10.92
N PRO A 12 -36.60 19.98 -11.85
CA PRO A 12 -35.29 20.06 -12.49
C PRO A 12 -34.35 20.94 -11.68
N CYS A 13 -33.23 20.37 -11.22
CA CYS A 13 -32.11 21.15 -10.68
C CYS A 13 -31.18 21.59 -11.82
N VAL A 14 -30.95 22.89 -11.85
CA VAL A 14 -30.15 23.65 -12.81
C VAL A 14 -28.65 23.46 -12.64
N ASP A 15 -27.96 23.33 -13.77
CA ASP A 15 -26.51 23.34 -13.94
C ASP A 15 -25.87 24.64 -13.45
N SER A 16 -24.71 24.54 -12.80
CA SER A 16 -23.76 25.64 -12.66
C SER A 16 -22.34 25.10 -12.50
N ALA A 17 -21.58 25.15 -13.60
CA ALA A 17 -20.15 24.84 -13.64
C ALA A 17 -19.29 26.05 -13.18
N PRO A 18 -18.20 25.84 -12.43
CA PRO A 18 -17.15 26.84 -12.27
C PRO A 18 -15.94 26.62 -13.20
N PRO A 19 -15.13 27.67 -13.43
CA PRO A 19 -14.31 27.84 -14.63
C PRO A 19 -12.96 27.11 -14.61
N GLN A 20 -12.48 26.82 -15.81
CA GLN A 20 -11.14 26.32 -16.11
C GLN A 20 -10.09 27.39 -15.81
N SER A 21 -9.14 27.11 -14.91
CA SER A 21 -7.90 27.88 -14.79
C SER A 21 -6.75 27.11 -15.43
N SER A 22 -6.31 27.60 -16.58
CA SER A 22 -5.08 27.22 -17.25
C SER A 22 -3.88 27.77 -16.47
N PHE A 23 -2.99 26.89 -16.01
CA PHE A 23 -1.65 27.28 -15.58
C PHE A 23 -0.63 26.55 -16.45
N MET A 24 -0.15 27.25 -17.48
CA MET A 24 1.10 26.92 -18.16
C MET A 24 2.25 27.52 -17.34
N GLY A 25 3.22 26.67 -17.01
CA GLY A 25 4.46 27.10 -16.37
C GLY A 25 5.50 26.00 -16.56
N GLY A 26 6.16 26.03 -17.72
CA GLY A 26 7.34 25.21 -17.96
C GLY A 26 8.52 25.70 -17.12
N CYS A 27 9.39 24.79 -16.71
CA CYS A 27 10.80 25.08 -16.58
C CYS A 27 11.61 23.80 -16.73
N LEU A 28 12.29 23.67 -17.87
CA LEU A 28 13.41 22.77 -18.06
C LEU A 28 14.52 23.15 -17.08
N ALA A 29 15.03 22.18 -16.34
CA ALA A 29 16.37 22.27 -15.76
C ALA A 29 17.13 20.97 -16.02
N ARG A 30 18.13 21.11 -16.90
CA ARG A 30 19.24 20.20 -17.17
C ARG A 30 20.04 19.94 -15.88
N CYS A 31 20.40 18.67 -15.63
CA CYS A 31 21.62 18.34 -14.89
C CYS A 31 22.41 17.30 -15.67
N LEU A 32 23.47 17.78 -16.33
CA LEU A 32 24.60 17.01 -16.85
C LEU A 32 25.83 17.32 -15.96
N GLY A 33 26.68 16.32 -15.74
CA GLY A 33 27.99 16.42 -15.08
C GLY A 33 28.17 15.24 -14.11
N MET A 34 28.84 14.13 -14.44
CA MET A 34 30.24 13.89 -14.81
C MET A 34 31.26 14.32 -13.74
N GLY A 35 32.00 13.31 -13.24
CA GLY A 35 33.13 13.36 -12.29
C GLY A 35 33.06 12.09 -11.43
N GLY A 36 33.88 11.04 -11.56
CA GLY A 36 35.26 10.97 -12.02
C GLY A 36 36.19 11.23 -10.84
N ASP A 37 36.59 10.20 -10.09
CA ASP A 37 38.01 10.02 -9.80
C ASP A 37 38.36 8.63 -9.25
N LYS A 38 39.56 8.18 -9.63
CA LYS A 38 40.21 6.93 -9.21
C LYS A 38 41.28 7.32 -8.17
N GLY A 39 41.26 6.71 -7.00
CA GLY A 39 42.38 6.75 -6.04
C GLY A 39 42.46 5.39 -5.35
N GLU A 40 43.40 4.53 -5.75
CA GLU A 40 44.79 4.45 -5.30
C GLU A 40 44.91 3.55 -4.06
N VAL A 41 45.62 2.44 -4.27
CA VAL A 41 45.83 1.34 -3.33
C VAL A 41 47.11 1.65 -2.55
N LEU A 42 47.01 1.78 -1.23
CA LEU A 42 48.15 1.83 -0.32
C LEU A 42 48.08 0.64 0.64
N LEU A 43 49.01 -0.29 0.43
CA LEU A 43 49.34 -1.37 1.34
C LEU A 43 50.18 -0.79 2.49
N GLY A 44 49.71 -0.97 3.73
CA GLY A 44 50.40 -0.55 4.95
C GLY A 44 50.17 -1.57 6.06
N SER A 45 51.27 -2.00 6.65
CA SER A 45 51.46 -3.21 7.46
C SER A 45 51.18 -3.02 8.96
N ASP A 46 50.74 -4.12 9.59
CA ASP A 46 51.10 -4.66 10.91
C ASP A 46 50.88 -3.88 12.24
N ARG A 47 50.22 -4.62 13.16
CA ARG A 47 50.11 -4.50 14.65
C ARG A 47 48.99 -3.53 15.12
N ASP A 48 48.05 -3.91 15.98
CA ASP A 48 48.23 -4.51 17.30
C ASP A 48 46.93 -5.15 17.84
N GLY A 49 47.06 -6.17 18.70
CA GLY A 49 45.98 -7.05 19.16
C GLY A 49 45.07 -6.44 20.22
N SER A 50 43.93 -5.88 19.81
CA SER A 50 42.76 -5.71 20.68
C SER A 50 41.56 -6.44 20.09
N VAL A 51 41.23 -7.60 20.67
CA VAL A 51 40.02 -8.36 20.35
C VAL A 51 38.84 -7.65 21.02
N HIS A 52 38.43 -6.52 20.47
CA HIS A 52 37.08 -6.02 20.70
C HIS A 52 36.13 -6.89 19.88
N PRO A 53 35.11 -7.53 20.48
CA PRO A 53 34.07 -8.18 19.69
C PRO A 53 33.40 -7.08 18.89
N ALA A 54 33.77 -6.98 17.62
CA ALA A 54 33.10 -6.16 16.65
C ALA A 54 31.70 -6.75 16.45
N SER A 55 30.78 -6.42 17.36
CA SER A 55 29.36 -6.48 17.12
C SER A 55 29.03 -5.36 16.15
N SER A 56 29.54 -5.45 14.91
CA SER A 56 28.94 -4.75 13.80
C SER A 56 27.56 -5.38 13.67
N LEU A 57 26.56 -4.73 14.27
CA LEU A 57 25.17 -5.08 14.04
C LEU A 57 25.02 -5.21 12.52
N PRO A 58 24.56 -6.37 12.02
CA PRO A 58 24.44 -6.59 10.59
C PRO A 58 23.71 -5.39 10.00
N SER A 59 24.27 -4.80 8.94
CA SER A 59 23.62 -3.68 8.27
C SER A 59 22.18 -4.09 7.98
N ARG A 60 21.22 -3.22 8.32
CA ARG A 60 19.76 -3.43 8.13
C ARG A 60 19.45 -3.60 6.65
N GLY A 61 19.81 -4.75 6.12
CA GLY A 61 19.65 -5.13 4.73
C GLY A 61 18.19 -5.49 4.49
N ARG A 62 17.71 -5.20 3.28
CA ARG A 62 16.41 -5.69 2.85
C ARG A 62 16.54 -7.17 2.54
N SER A 63 15.60 -7.99 3.00
CA SER A 63 15.58 -9.44 2.71
C SER A 63 15.33 -9.76 1.22
N GLY A 64 14.86 -8.76 0.45
CA GLY A 64 14.39 -8.91 -0.92
C GLY A 64 12.95 -9.41 -1.03
N PHE A 65 12.33 -9.85 0.07
CA PHE A 65 10.91 -10.16 0.10
C PHE A 65 10.05 -8.89 0.16
N ARG A 66 8.84 -9.01 -0.38
CA ARG A 66 7.80 -7.99 -0.27
C ARG A 66 6.49 -8.64 0.13
N SER A 67 5.73 -7.95 0.96
CA SER A 67 4.45 -8.42 1.46
C SER A 67 3.36 -7.40 1.18
N PHE A 68 2.21 -7.85 0.69
CA PHE A 68 1.06 -6.99 0.34
C PHE A 68 -0.22 -7.53 0.95
N VAL A 69 -1.14 -6.62 1.24
CA VAL A 69 -2.48 -6.96 1.74
C VAL A 69 -3.52 -6.54 0.71
N VAL A 70 -4.34 -7.49 0.26
CA VAL A 70 -5.58 -7.21 -0.47
C VAL A 70 -6.68 -7.04 0.57
N VAL A 71 -6.97 -5.78 0.88
CA VAL A 71 -7.99 -5.40 1.87
C VAL A 71 -9.33 -5.23 1.17
N LYS A 72 -10.36 -5.93 1.64
CA LYS A 72 -11.70 -5.91 1.06
C LYS A 72 -12.73 -5.60 2.13
N HIS A 73 -13.48 -4.52 1.96
CA HIS A 73 -14.66 -4.23 2.75
C HIS A 73 -15.88 -4.91 2.14
N ALA A 74 -16.69 -5.61 2.95
CA ALA A 74 -17.82 -6.39 2.45
C ALA A 74 -18.82 -5.58 1.60
N ARG A 75 -19.04 -4.30 1.94
CA ARG A 75 -19.99 -3.40 1.25
C ARG A 75 -19.35 -2.45 0.24
N HIS A 76 -18.05 -2.17 0.38
CA HIS A 76 -17.39 -1.10 -0.37
C HIS A 76 -16.38 -1.66 -1.39
N GLY A 77 -15.90 -2.89 -1.21
CA GLY A 77 -14.96 -3.54 -2.11
C GLY A 77 -13.51 -3.33 -1.70
N PHE A 78 -12.61 -3.27 -2.67
CA PHE A 78 -11.16 -3.19 -2.45
C PHE A 78 -10.75 -1.82 -1.95
N MET A 79 -10.01 -1.78 -0.85
CA MET A 79 -9.36 -0.57 -0.36
C MET A 79 -8.09 -0.29 -1.17
N LEU A 80 -8.02 0.87 -1.79
CA LEU A 80 -6.89 1.30 -2.61
C LEU A 80 -6.30 2.59 -2.05
N LEU A 81 -5.00 2.60 -1.79
CA LEU A 81 -4.30 3.78 -1.25
C LEU A 81 -3.84 4.67 -2.40
N GLU A 82 -4.21 5.94 -2.36
CA GLU A 82 -3.77 6.94 -3.31
C GLU A 82 -2.40 7.50 -2.89
N ALA A 83 -1.47 7.54 -3.83
CA ALA A 83 -0.17 8.17 -3.66
C ALA A 83 0.15 9.07 -4.85
N THR A 84 0.93 10.11 -4.61
CA THR A 84 1.48 10.99 -5.66
C THR A 84 2.97 10.76 -5.78
N LYS A 85 3.44 10.30 -6.94
CA LYS A 85 4.87 10.12 -7.22
C LYS A 85 5.32 11.12 -8.27
N ALA A 86 6.43 11.83 -8.01
CA ALA A 86 6.92 12.92 -8.86
C ALA A 86 6.97 12.61 -10.37
N ARG A 87 7.30 11.37 -10.76
CA ARG A 87 7.36 10.94 -12.16
C ARG A 87 6.12 10.24 -12.69
N LYS A 88 5.26 9.70 -11.83
CA LYS A 88 4.08 8.88 -12.23
C LYS A 88 2.75 9.62 -12.03
N GLY A 89 2.79 10.80 -11.41
CA GLY A 89 1.60 11.51 -10.99
C GLY A 89 0.85 10.74 -9.91
N ARG A 90 -0.48 10.85 -9.96
CA ARG A 90 -1.41 10.17 -9.06
C ARG A 90 -1.56 8.71 -9.46
N LEU A 91 -1.42 7.80 -8.50
CA LEU A 91 -1.60 6.36 -8.68
C LEU A 91 -2.23 5.74 -7.45
N PHE A 92 -2.78 4.53 -7.62
CA PHE A 92 -3.26 3.72 -6.51
C PHE A 92 -2.31 2.54 -6.24
N GLN A 93 -2.22 2.13 -4.98
CA GLN A 93 -1.48 0.95 -4.55
C GLN A 93 -2.25 0.14 -3.50
N LEU A 94 -1.88 -1.13 -3.37
CA LEU A 94 -2.28 -1.96 -2.23
C LEU A 94 -1.39 -1.62 -1.03
N PRO A 95 -1.89 -1.76 0.20
CA PRO A 95 -1.04 -1.69 1.38
C PRO A 95 0.06 -2.75 1.33
N GLY A 96 1.28 -2.38 1.73
CA GLY A 96 2.38 -3.31 1.86
C GLY A 96 3.74 -2.83 1.33
N GLY A 97 4.80 -3.49 1.79
CA GLY A 97 6.15 -3.02 1.59
C GLY A 97 7.20 -4.12 1.66
N HIS A 98 8.36 -3.78 2.19
CA HIS A 98 9.50 -4.67 2.28
C HIS A 98 9.44 -5.49 3.57
N VAL A 99 9.93 -6.72 3.50
CA VAL A 99 10.20 -7.53 4.69
C VAL A 99 11.65 -7.27 5.12
N ASP A 100 11.85 -6.91 6.36
CA ASP A 100 13.16 -6.64 6.92
C ASP A 100 13.96 -7.93 7.13
N ALA A 101 15.29 -7.85 7.04
CA ALA A 101 16.13 -9.01 7.33
C ALA A 101 15.99 -9.47 8.79
N GLU A 102 15.76 -8.55 9.73
CA GLU A 102 15.52 -8.85 11.14
C GLU A 102 14.22 -9.64 11.33
N GLU A 103 13.13 -9.22 10.67
CA GLU A 103 11.86 -9.97 10.65
C GLU A 103 12.06 -11.38 10.11
N LEU A 104 12.78 -11.51 8.98
CA LEU A 104 13.07 -12.79 8.34
C LEU A 104 13.91 -13.72 9.23
N ALA A 105 14.93 -13.18 9.91
CA ALA A 105 15.78 -13.94 10.81
C ALA A 105 15.03 -14.39 12.08
N ALA A 106 14.14 -13.55 12.61
CA ALA A 106 13.40 -13.84 13.85
C ALA A 106 12.27 -14.85 13.65
N HIS A 107 11.55 -14.79 12.53
CA HIS A 107 10.30 -15.52 12.35
C HIS A 107 10.30 -16.56 11.22
N GLY A 108 11.34 -16.57 10.38
CA GLY A 108 11.36 -17.34 9.14
C GLY A 108 10.42 -16.75 8.08
N GLU A 109 10.53 -17.22 6.83
CA GLU A 109 9.94 -16.54 5.68
C GLU A 109 8.43 -16.28 5.79
N ARG A 110 7.65 -17.32 6.07
CA ARG A 110 6.18 -17.26 6.04
C ARG A 110 5.64 -16.27 7.08
N GLU A 111 6.16 -16.34 8.30
CA GLU A 111 5.68 -15.52 9.40
C GLU A 111 6.27 -14.11 9.34
N ALA A 112 7.54 -13.95 8.94
CA ALA A 112 8.13 -12.64 8.69
C ALA A 112 7.35 -11.83 7.65
N CYS A 113 6.92 -12.46 6.55
CA CYS A 113 6.09 -11.79 5.56
C CYS A 113 4.72 -11.37 6.13
N ARG A 114 4.17 -12.15 7.06
CA ARG A 114 2.89 -11.83 7.70
C ARG A 114 3.03 -10.66 8.66
N VAL A 115 4.09 -10.68 9.48
CA VAL A 115 4.47 -9.57 10.39
C VAL A 115 4.69 -8.29 9.59
N ALA A 116 5.46 -8.36 8.51
CA ALA A 116 5.67 -7.22 7.62
C ALA A 116 4.36 -6.71 7.01
N ALA A 117 3.46 -7.59 6.56
CA ALA A 117 2.14 -7.18 6.06
C ALA A 117 1.33 -6.43 7.13
N ALA A 118 1.31 -6.92 8.37
CA ALA A 118 0.62 -6.26 9.47
C ALA A 118 1.26 -4.91 9.84
N ARG A 119 2.60 -4.84 9.87
CA ARG A 119 3.35 -3.61 10.12
C ARG A 119 3.06 -2.56 9.05
N GLU A 120 3.20 -2.91 7.78
CA GLU A 120 2.96 -1.98 6.67
C GLU A 120 1.49 -1.52 6.64
N LEU A 121 0.54 -2.43 6.93
CA LEU A 121 -0.87 -2.07 7.04
C LEU A 121 -1.11 -1.02 8.12
N VAL A 122 -0.58 -1.20 9.34
CA VAL A 122 -0.74 -0.19 10.40
C VAL A 122 0.04 1.08 10.08
N GLU A 123 1.20 0.99 9.44
CA GLU A 123 2.03 2.14 9.07
C GLU A 123 1.35 3.03 8.03
N GLU A 124 0.80 2.43 6.96
CA GLU A 124 0.19 3.15 5.84
C GLU A 124 -1.26 3.58 6.11
N THR A 125 -2.01 2.81 6.90
CA THR A 125 -3.48 2.98 7.02
C THR A 125 -3.99 3.21 8.44
N GLY A 126 -3.18 2.87 9.45
CA GLY A 126 -3.60 2.87 10.86
C GLY A 126 -4.46 1.68 11.27
N LEU A 127 -4.81 0.75 10.36
CA LEU A 127 -5.48 -0.50 10.71
C LEU A 127 -4.50 -1.44 11.42
N ASP A 128 -4.69 -1.64 12.73
CA ASP A 128 -3.82 -2.49 13.54
C ASP A 128 -4.37 -3.92 13.64
N MET A 129 -3.71 -4.85 12.95
CA MET A 129 -4.07 -6.26 12.93
C MET A 129 -3.11 -7.14 13.74
N ARG A 130 -2.18 -6.55 14.52
CA ARG A 130 -1.14 -7.31 15.24
C ARG A 130 -1.71 -8.22 16.33
N GLU A 131 -2.81 -7.81 16.96
CA GLU A 131 -3.56 -8.65 17.93
C GLU A 131 -4.54 -9.61 17.25
N SER A 132 -4.81 -9.42 15.95
CA SER A 132 -5.77 -10.20 15.17
C SER A 132 -5.12 -10.83 13.93
N MET A 133 -3.85 -11.24 14.06
CA MET A 133 -3.05 -11.74 12.95
C MET A 133 -3.73 -12.87 12.18
N HIS A 134 -4.53 -13.70 12.84
CA HIS A 134 -5.32 -14.78 12.22
C HIS A 134 -6.24 -14.29 11.07
N ARG A 135 -6.67 -13.02 11.08
CA ARG A 135 -7.47 -12.41 10.00
C ARG A 135 -6.67 -12.15 8.71
N LEU A 136 -5.33 -12.04 8.79
CA LEU A 136 -4.47 -11.98 7.62
C LEU A 136 -4.31 -13.40 7.05
N VAL A 137 -5.16 -13.73 6.08
CA VAL A 137 -5.20 -15.05 5.43
C VAL A 137 -4.17 -15.09 4.29
N PRO A 138 -3.12 -15.93 4.37
CA PRO A 138 -2.13 -16.02 3.30
C PRO A 138 -2.75 -16.54 2.00
N VAL A 139 -2.36 -15.96 0.88
CA VAL A 139 -2.75 -16.42 -0.46
C VAL A 139 -1.67 -17.36 -0.99
N ASP A 140 -2.06 -18.59 -1.33
CA ASP A 140 -1.17 -19.55 -1.99
C ASP A 140 -1.05 -19.23 -3.49
N MET A 141 -0.12 -18.31 -3.80
CA MET A 141 0.17 -17.93 -5.19
C MET A 141 0.73 -19.09 -6.02
N GLN A 142 1.35 -20.11 -5.42
CA GLN A 142 1.88 -21.25 -6.18
C GLN A 142 0.75 -22.10 -6.77
N ALA A 143 -0.38 -22.19 -6.06
CA ALA A 143 -1.58 -22.90 -6.50
C ALA A 143 -2.37 -22.17 -7.62
N MET A 144 -2.01 -20.93 -7.95
CA MET A 144 -2.73 -20.07 -8.90
C MET A 144 -2.15 -20.10 -10.33
N GLY A 145 -1.54 -21.22 -10.72
CA GLY A 145 -0.94 -21.44 -12.04
C GLY A 145 0.33 -20.63 -12.31
N ASP A 146 0.81 -20.62 -13.55
CA ASP A 146 2.13 -20.06 -13.93
C ASP A 146 2.29 -18.60 -13.53
N LYS A 147 1.22 -17.81 -13.66
CA LYS A 147 1.18 -16.39 -13.31
C LYS A 147 1.38 -16.19 -11.81
N GLY A 148 0.67 -16.96 -10.98
CA GLY A 148 0.85 -16.94 -9.53
C GLY A 148 2.23 -17.47 -9.11
N HIS A 149 2.70 -18.54 -9.76
CA HIS A 149 4.02 -19.10 -9.50
C HIS A 149 5.14 -18.07 -9.75
N LYS A 150 5.07 -17.29 -10.84
CA LYS A 150 6.01 -16.19 -11.12
C LYS A 150 5.99 -15.11 -10.05
N LEU A 151 4.81 -14.71 -9.56
CA LEU A 151 4.69 -13.78 -8.45
C LEU A 151 5.37 -14.33 -7.19
N HIS A 152 5.15 -15.61 -6.87
CA HIS A 152 5.78 -16.26 -5.74
C HIS A 152 7.32 -16.29 -5.86
N GLN A 153 7.85 -16.67 -7.03
CA GLN A 153 9.29 -16.70 -7.31
C GLN A 153 9.93 -15.31 -7.22
N SER A 154 9.17 -14.25 -7.53
CA SER A 154 9.61 -12.86 -7.34
C SER A 154 9.64 -12.41 -5.87
N ARG A 155 9.53 -13.35 -4.91
CA ARG A 155 9.53 -13.13 -3.45
C ARG A 155 8.43 -12.19 -2.97
N ARG A 156 7.29 -12.20 -3.67
CA ARG A 156 6.08 -11.47 -3.25
C ARG A 156 5.15 -12.41 -2.52
N ARG A 157 4.68 -11.98 -1.35
CA ARG A 157 3.65 -12.68 -0.57
C ARG A 157 2.44 -11.77 -0.48
N TYR A 158 1.27 -12.39 -0.52
CA TYR A 158 -0.01 -11.68 -0.53
C TYR A 158 -0.89 -12.26 0.57
N TYR A 159 -1.64 -11.39 1.23
CA TYR A 159 -2.59 -11.74 2.26
C TYR A 159 -3.94 -11.13 1.93
N ARG A 160 -5.02 -11.86 2.20
CA ARG A 160 -6.38 -11.33 2.19
C ARG A 160 -6.73 -10.82 3.57
N LEU A 161 -7.41 -9.67 3.60
CA LEU A 161 -7.98 -9.13 4.82
C LEU A 161 -9.39 -8.63 4.51
N ASP A 162 -10.40 -9.31 5.05
CA ASP A 162 -11.77 -8.83 5.01
C ASP A 162 -12.00 -7.90 6.21
N ILE A 163 -12.45 -6.67 5.92
CA ILE A 163 -12.77 -5.64 6.91
C ILE A 163 -14.25 -5.26 6.89
N ASN A 164 -14.73 -4.66 7.96
CA ASN A 164 -16.08 -4.13 8.11
C ASN A 164 -16.07 -2.74 8.78
N ASP A 165 -17.24 -2.11 8.91
CA ASP A 165 -17.38 -0.75 9.44
C ASP A 165 -16.77 -0.58 10.86
N SER A 166 -16.72 -1.64 11.68
CA SER A 166 -16.09 -1.62 13.02
C SER A 166 -14.57 -1.61 13.01
N ASP A 167 -13.94 -1.90 11.85
CA ASP A 167 -12.50 -1.75 11.68
C ASP A 167 -12.09 -0.29 11.39
N SER A 168 -13.07 0.61 11.19
CA SER A 168 -12.80 2.02 10.97
C SER A 168 -12.06 2.63 12.16
N VAL A 169 -11.08 3.49 11.89
CA VAL A 169 -10.35 4.18 12.95
C VAL A 169 -11.25 5.24 13.58
N GLU A 170 -11.48 5.13 14.88
CA GLU A 170 -12.27 6.12 15.63
C GLU A 170 -11.50 7.44 15.84
N ASP A 171 -12.22 8.56 15.90
CA ASP A 171 -11.67 9.91 16.14
C ASP A 171 -10.94 10.05 17.50
N ILE A 172 -11.11 9.07 18.40
CA ILE A 172 -10.78 9.14 19.83
C ILE A 172 -9.26 9.28 20.09
N MET A 173 -8.41 9.01 19.09
CA MET A 173 -6.96 9.27 19.20
C MET A 173 -6.57 10.77 19.09
N THR A 174 -7.53 11.69 18.95
CA THR A 174 -7.31 13.15 18.96
C THR A 174 -7.47 13.81 20.34
N GLY A 175 -7.31 13.04 21.43
CA GLY A 175 -7.19 13.63 22.76
C GLY A 175 -6.04 14.65 22.84
N PRO A 176 -6.11 15.66 23.73
CA PRO A 176 -5.10 16.71 23.87
C PRO A 176 -3.78 16.11 24.43
N GLY A 177 -2.97 15.52 23.54
CA GLY A 177 -1.75 14.80 23.88
C GLY A 177 -1.44 13.60 22.97
N GLY A 178 -2.43 13.09 22.24
CA GLY A 178 -2.28 12.04 21.23
C GLY A 178 -1.70 12.60 19.94
N SER A 179 -0.41 12.93 19.93
CA SER A 179 0.24 13.36 18.69
C SER A 179 0.34 12.18 17.74
N LEU A 180 -0.59 12.08 16.79
CA LEU A 180 -0.48 11.29 15.56
C LEU A 180 0.69 11.84 14.73
N ARG A 181 1.93 11.73 15.22
CA ARG A 181 3.11 12.33 14.59
C ARG A 181 3.22 11.81 13.15
N GLY A 182 2.88 12.67 12.19
CA GLY A 182 2.98 12.39 10.76
C GLY A 182 1.89 11.50 10.17
N ARG A 183 0.77 11.27 10.87
CA ARG A 183 -0.41 10.58 10.31
C ARG A 183 -1.62 11.49 10.27
N ARG A 184 -2.45 11.30 9.25
CA ARG A 184 -3.64 12.12 9.00
C ARG A 184 -4.88 11.24 8.93
N LEU A 185 -5.88 11.57 9.73
CA LEU A 185 -7.20 10.97 9.59
C LEU A 185 -7.78 11.34 8.20
N ALA A 186 -8.22 10.33 7.46
CA ALA A 186 -8.78 10.50 6.13
C ALA A 186 -10.10 9.74 6.03
N THR A 187 -11.05 10.34 5.32
CA THR A 187 -12.24 9.67 4.78
C THR A 187 -11.94 9.17 3.36
N PRO A 188 -12.63 8.15 2.87
CA PRO A 188 -12.44 7.67 1.51
C PRO A 188 -12.86 8.73 0.50
N LEU A 189 -12.16 8.77 -0.63
CA LEU A 189 -12.50 9.62 -1.79
C LEU A 189 -13.84 9.25 -2.42
N SER A 190 -14.33 8.05 -2.11
CA SER A 190 -15.64 7.53 -2.51
C SER A 190 -16.77 7.89 -1.53
N MET A 191 -16.47 8.70 -0.50
CA MET A 191 -17.44 9.34 0.41
C MET A 191 -18.21 8.41 1.36
N GLU A 192 -17.72 7.20 1.61
CA GLU A 192 -18.29 6.31 2.63
C GLU A 192 -17.90 6.70 4.06
N ASP A 193 -18.71 6.27 5.04
CA ASP A 193 -18.45 6.49 6.47
C ASP A 193 -17.44 5.46 7.00
N PHE A 194 -16.21 5.58 6.55
CA PHE A 194 -15.08 4.77 6.96
C PHE A 194 -13.86 5.66 7.11
N ARG A 195 -12.99 5.42 8.09
CA ARG A 195 -11.85 6.31 8.36
C ARG A 195 -10.56 5.52 8.52
N LEU A 196 -9.48 6.11 8.03
CA LEU A 196 -8.12 5.60 8.14
C LEU A 196 -7.19 6.67 8.70
N CYS A 197 -6.12 6.27 9.38
CA CYS A 197 -5.02 7.15 9.77
C CYS A 197 -3.87 6.95 8.79
N LEU A 198 -3.92 7.67 7.66
CA LEU A 198 -2.95 7.53 6.58
C LEU A 198 -1.57 8.05 6.95
N SER A 199 -0.53 7.38 6.47
CA SER A 199 0.84 7.91 6.50
C SER A 199 0.99 9.12 5.56
N HIS A 200 2.10 9.84 5.72
CA HIS A 200 2.47 10.95 4.83
C HIS A 200 2.80 10.52 3.39
N GLU A 201 2.98 9.22 3.13
CA GLU A 201 3.22 8.71 1.78
C GLU A 201 1.94 8.70 0.92
N HIS A 202 0.77 8.85 1.57
CA HIS A 202 -0.53 8.72 0.96
C HIS A 202 -1.33 10.02 1.01
N THR A 203 -1.93 10.36 -0.14
CA THR A 203 -2.77 11.56 -0.27
C THR A 203 -4.24 11.29 -0.02
N GLY A 204 -4.67 10.02 -0.06
CA GLY A 204 -6.04 9.60 0.16
C GLY A 204 -6.18 8.09 0.00
N PHE A 205 -7.41 7.60 0.03
CA PHE A 205 -7.75 6.22 -0.32
C PHE A 205 -9.15 6.17 -0.91
N LYS A 206 -9.51 5.10 -1.62
CA LYS A 206 -10.89 4.85 -2.05
C LYS A 206 -11.24 3.39 -1.88
N PHE A 207 -12.52 3.11 -1.91
CA PHE A 207 -13.00 1.76 -2.16
C PHE A 207 -13.36 1.57 -3.63
N GLU A 208 -13.15 0.37 -4.15
CA GLU A 208 -13.50 -0.03 -5.52
C GLU A 208 -14.24 -1.36 -5.47
N ARG A 209 -15.51 -1.38 -5.90
CA ARG A 209 -16.34 -2.61 -5.81
C ARG A 209 -15.98 -3.65 -6.85
N ASP A 210 -15.62 -3.18 -8.04
CA ASP A 210 -15.30 -4.05 -9.16
C ASP A 210 -13.83 -4.50 -9.08
N GLY A 211 -13.61 -5.81 -9.04
CA GLY A 211 -12.26 -6.37 -8.91
C GLY A 211 -11.36 -6.09 -10.11
N ALA A 212 -11.91 -6.00 -11.32
CA ALA A 212 -11.14 -5.67 -12.52
C ALA A 212 -10.75 -4.18 -12.49
N ALA A 213 -11.68 -3.28 -12.16
CA ALA A 213 -11.39 -1.87 -11.97
C ALA A 213 -10.36 -1.62 -10.86
N ALA A 214 -10.41 -2.40 -9.77
CA ALA A 214 -9.42 -2.34 -8.71
C ALA A 214 -8.03 -2.79 -9.21
N ALA A 215 -7.97 -3.86 -9.99
CA ALA A 215 -6.74 -4.36 -10.59
C ALA A 215 -6.13 -3.34 -11.57
N GLU A 216 -6.94 -2.70 -12.42
CA GLU A 216 -6.49 -1.63 -13.32
C GLU A 216 -5.96 -0.42 -12.54
N ALA A 217 -6.65 -0.03 -11.47
CA ALA A 217 -6.24 1.13 -10.66
C ALA A 217 -4.83 0.96 -10.05
N VAL A 218 -4.44 -0.27 -9.69
CA VAL A 218 -3.12 -0.57 -9.11
C VAL A 218 -2.05 -0.96 -10.13
N GLU A 219 -2.36 -1.00 -11.43
CA GLU A 219 -1.44 -1.45 -12.49
C GLU A 219 -0.14 -0.64 -12.54
N LYS A 220 -0.27 0.69 -12.43
CA LYS A 220 0.87 1.62 -12.50
C LYS A 220 1.83 1.45 -11.30
N HIS A 221 1.39 0.76 -10.25
CA HIS A 221 2.17 0.43 -9.08
C HIS A 221 2.90 -0.92 -9.23
N SER A 222 4.12 -0.99 -8.71
CA SER A 222 4.94 -2.21 -8.72
C SER A 222 5.10 -2.89 -10.09
N GLY A 223 4.97 -2.17 -11.21
CA GLY A 223 5.16 -2.73 -12.55
C GLY A 223 4.11 -3.78 -12.95
N GLY A 224 2.87 -3.64 -12.48
CA GLY A 224 1.76 -4.53 -12.84
C GLY A 224 1.61 -5.79 -11.98
N TYR A 225 2.57 -6.13 -11.12
CA TYR A 225 2.47 -7.33 -10.26
C TYR A 225 1.24 -7.31 -9.34
N ASN A 226 0.85 -6.13 -8.84
CA ASN A 226 -0.32 -6.01 -7.96
C ASN A 226 -1.63 -6.15 -8.74
N LYS A 227 -1.70 -5.69 -10.00
CA LYS A 227 -2.84 -5.96 -10.90
C LYS A 227 -3.03 -7.47 -11.06
N GLN A 228 -1.95 -8.15 -11.44
CA GLN A 228 -1.97 -9.60 -11.63
C GLN A 228 -2.39 -10.36 -10.38
N ALA A 229 -1.90 -9.95 -9.20
CA ALA A 229 -2.28 -10.57 -7.94
C ALA A 229 -3.77 -10.38 -7.62
N VAL A 230 -4.33 -9.18 -7.81
CA VAL A 230 -5.77 -8.92 -7.59
C VAL A 230 -6.62 -9.77 -8.53
N LEU A 231 -6.27 -9.84 -9.82
CA LEU A 231 -7.00 -10.68 -10.79
C LEU A 231 -7.00 -12.16 -10.39
N LEU A 232 -5.83 -12.70 -10.02
CA LEU A 232 -5.71 -14.10 -9.60
C LEU A 232 -6.49 -14.39 -8.30
N ILE A 233 -6.40 -13.50 -7.32
CA ILE A 233 -7.08 -13.65 -6.01
C ILE A 233 -8.61 -13.66 -6.18
N GLU A 234 -9.13 -12.83 -7.08
CA GLU A 234 -10.56 -12.76 -7.37
C GLU A 234 -11.03 -13.78 -8.41
N GLY A 235 -10.14 -14.62 -8.93
CA GLY A 235 -10.47 -15.60 -9.97
C GLY A 235 -10.89 -14.95 -11.30
N LEU A 236 -10.49 -13.70 -11.53
CA LEU A 236 -10.76 -12.95 -12.74
C LEU A 236 -9.76 -13.36 -13.82
N ARG A 237 -10.26 -13.59 -15.04
CA ARG A 237 -9.40 -13.83 -16.20
C ARG A 237 -8.88 -12.48 -16.70
N ASP A 238 -7.61 -12.43 -17.10
CA ASP A 238 -7.12 -11.32 -17.94
C ASP A 238 -7.98 -11.33 -19.21
N VAL A 239 -8.75 -10.26 -19.40
CA VAL A 239 -9.54 -10.01 -20.62
C VAL A 239 -8.63 -9.41 -21.68
#